data_AF-D0W652-F1
#
_entry.id   AF-D0W652-F1
#
_cell.length_a   1.000
_cell.length_b   1.000
_cell.length_c   1.000
_cell.angle_alpha   90.00
_cell.angle_beta   90.00
_cell.angle_gamma   90.00
#
_symmetry.space_group_name_H-M   'P 1'
#
loop_
_entity.id
_entity.type
_entity.pdbx_description
1 polymer ?
#
loop_
_entity_poly.entity_id
_entity_poly.type
_entity_poly.pdbx_seq_one_letter_code
_entity_poly.pdbx_strand_id
1 'polypeptide(L)'
;ENAKKLADDLKKAEQAVKDLPADATPEAKKAAQDALKAAQDAAAPLNKVATAQNVADMINASGFTLKTSATADGKKDAASTGDEVINPGKAVEMIAGKNLTVKQEANGKVTYATKDDVSFNTVNVGDNTYVDENGKPVTKNADGTYTDSKGQPIEEGKVTKLAPVAMKAEKAKPATNNGNKAEDQPTTALNVSSSDGKPTQITGVGSTLNVKPVDTNPNGTPTTGDARPNLVDLVGTKDAPVNKNAAATVGDLQNMGWVVSTKDGNGYTDVVKNANQVDFKGTGLATVTGETDKDGIRTITVNVDAQKTVEAAQTPVVYTNKAGDKLVKVGDKFYKAGDVVNGKPKDGAPEVPKGDVIASMNNGDNNTNKPMQLANIGSNLPTVNDTNKQAFDPNSTTPKAGKDNKSAPITAKEAADIVNNAGNNAATVSDVLNAGWNLQNNGEA
;
A
#
# COMPACT_ATOMS: atom_id res chain seq x y z
N GLU A 1 61.11 75.23 22.47
CA GLU A 1 62.10 76.01 21.71
C GLU A 1 63.50 75.40 21.66
N ASN A 2 64.11 75.02 22.78
CA ASN A 2 65.52 74.56 22.80
C ASN A 2 65.81 73.26 22.00
N ALA A 3 64.86 72.32 21.94
CA ALA A 3 65.08 71.03 21.25
C ALA A 3 65.23 71.15 19.72
N LYS A 4 64.39 71.97 19.07
CA LYS A 4 64.46 72.20 17.62
C LYS A 4 65.75 72.89 17.22
N LYS A 5 66.16 73.89 18.00
CA LYS A 5 67.42 74.61 17.79
C LYS A 5 68.63 73.68 17.88
N LEU A 6 68.70 72.83 18.91
CA LEU A 6 69.77 71.85 19.08
C LEU A 6 69.82 70.81 17.94
N ALA A 7 68.66 70.37 17.43
CA ALA A 7 68.59 69.46 16.28
C ALA A 7 69.04 70.14 14.96
N ASP A 8 68.62 71.39 14.73
CA ASP A 8 69.04 72.18 13.57
C ASP A 8 70.55 72.51 13.62
N ASP A 9 71.08 72.80 14.82
CA ASP A 9 72.51 73.05 15.05
C ASP A 9 73.35 71.78 14.79
N LEU A 10 72.88 70.60 15.21
CA LEU A 10 73.51 69.32 14.89
C LEU A 10 73.50 69.05 13.38
N LYS A 11 72.35 69.22 12.70
CA LYS A 11 72.24 69.01 11.24
C LYS A 11 73.16 69.96 10.47
N LYS A 12 73.27 71.22 10.90
CA LYS A 12 74.21 72.19 10.32
C LYS A 12 75.66 71.78 10.52
N ALA A 13 76.03 71.28 11.70
CA ALA A 13 77.39 70.83 11.97
C ALA A 13 77.76 69.57 11.15
N GLU A 14 76.82 68.63 10.98
CA GLU A 14 77.00 67.47 10.10
C GLU A 14 77.19 67.87 8.64
N GLN A 15 76.38 68.82 8.17
CA GLN A 15 76.48 69.34 6.81
C GLN A 15 77.80 70.11 6.60
N ALA A 16 78.22 70.91 7.58
CA ALA A 16 79.50 71.64 7.53
C ALA A 16 80.71 70.71 7.43
N VAL A 17 80.67 69.51 8.04
CA VAL A 17 81.71 68.48 7.85
C VAL A 17 81.65 67.85 6.46
N LYS A 18 80.44 67.62 5.91
CA LYS A 18 80.26 67.08 4.54
C LYS A 18 80.68 68.05 3.44
N ASP A 19 80.47 69.34 3.67
CA ASP A 19 80.76 70.41 2.71
C ASP A 19 82.24 70.88 2.76
N LEU A 20 83.08 70.25 3.58
CA LEU A 20 84.51 70.55 3.61
C LEU A 20 85.15 70.21 2.25
N PRO A 21 85.89 71.16 1.64
CA PRO A 21 86.62 70.90 0.41
C PRO A 21 87.78 69.91 0.65
N ALA A 22 88.15 69.17 -0.40
CA ALA A 22 89.13 68.08 -0.28
C ALA A 22 90.51 68.55 0.22
N ASP A 23 90.89 69.78 -0.12
CA ASP A 23 92.12 70.48 0.25
C ASP A 23 92.03 71.28 1.56
N ALA A 24 90.92 71.15 2.32
CA ALA A 24 90.77 71.84 3.60
C ALA A 24 91.93 71.54 4.56
N THR A 25 92.42 72.59 5.22
CA THR A 25 93.57 72.53 6.13
C THR A 25 93.27 71.63 7.34
N PRO A 26 94.31 71.02 7.96
CA PRO A 26 94.12 70.19 9.15
C PRO A 26 93.35 70.92 10.27
N GLU A 27 93.58 72.22 10.42
CA GLU A 27 92.92 73.07 11.43
C GLU A 27 91.44 73.27 11.12
N ALA A 28 91.07 73.48 9.84
CA ALA A 28 89.67 73.62 9.43
C ALA A 28 88.90 72.29 9.57
N LYS A 29 89.52 71.17 9.22
CA LYS A 29 88.97 69.83 9.44
C LYS A 29 88.72 69.56 10.92
N LYS A 30 89.68 69.92 11.77
CA LYS A 30 89.55 69.76 13.23
C LYS A 30 88.46 70.66 13.82
N ALA A 31 88.40 71.93 13.44
CA ALA A 31 87.37 72.85 13.91
C ALA A 31 85.95 72.39 13.54
N ALA A 32 85.75 71.87 12.33
CA ALA A 32 84.46 71.32 11.89
C ALA A 32 84.10 70.02 12.65
N GLN A 33 85.08 69.14 12.89
CA GLN A 33 84.87 67.93 13.70
C GLN A 33 84.58 68.25 15.17
N ASP A 34 85.27 69.23 15.76
CA ASP A 34 85.04 69.68 17.14
C ASP A 34 83.66 70.35 17.27
N ALA A 35 83.24 71.14 16.27
CA ALA A 35 81.90 71.72 16.21
C ALA A 35 80.80 70.65 16.07
N LEU A 36 81.04 69.61 15.26
CA LEU A 36 80.15 68.45 15.17
C LEU A 36 80.08 67.71 16.51
N LYS A 37 81.22 67.47 17.17
CA LYS A 37 81.27 66.81 18.49
C LYS A 37 80.50 67.62 19.54
N ALA A 38 80.71 68.94 19.59
CA ALA A 38 80.01 69.82 20.52
C ALA A 38 78.49 69.86 20.26
N ALA A 39 78.07 69.89 18.99
CA ALA A 39 76.67 69.82 18.62
C ALA A 39 76.06 68.44 18.95
N GLN A 40 76.81 67.35 18.76
CA GLN A 40 76.42 65.99 19.15
C GLN A 40 76.27 65.87 20.67
N ASP A 41 77.18 66.43 21.46
CA ASP A 41 77.14 66.38 22.92
C ASP A 41 76.01 67.27 23.48
N ALA A 42 75.76 68.43 22.88
CA ALA A 42 74.64 69.30 23.22
C ALA A 42 73.28 68.69 22.82
N ALA A 43 73.24 67.90 21.75
CA ALA A 43 72.06 67.16 21.30
C ALA A 43 71.91 65.79 21.99
N ALA A 44 72.93 65.27 22.68
CA ALA A 44 72.89 63.97 23.35
C ALA A 44 71.70 63.77 24.31
N PRO A 45 71.21 64.80 25.06
CA PRO A 45 70.00 64.69 25.87
C PRO A 45 68.72 64.55 25.05
N LEU A 46 68.66 65.02 23.79
CA LEU A 46 67.50 64.85 22.92
C LEU A 46 67.25 63.38 22.58
N ASN A 47 68.31 62.59 22.47
CA ASN A 47 68.19 61.14 22.28
C ASN A 47 67.67 60.40 23.53
N LYS A 48 67.47 61.11 24.66
CA LYS A 48 66.93 60.57 25.91
C LYS A 48 65.48 60.98 26.19
N VAL A 49 64.89 61.84 25.35
CA VAL A 49 63.50 62.31 25.51
C VAL A 49 62.77 62.25 24.16
N ALA A 50 61.59 61.62 24.12
CA ALA A 50 60.78 61.61 22.91
C ALA A 50 60.34 63.05 22.55
N THR A 51 60.57 63.49 21.31
CA THR A 51 60.01 64.77 20.83
C THR A 51 58.54 64.61 20.44
N ALA A 52 57.78 65.70 20.39
CA ALA A 52 56.39 65.67 19.92
C ALA A 52 56.25 65.06 18.50
N GLN A 53 57.25 65.29 17.64
CA GLN A 53 57.30 64.65 16.32
C GLN A 53 57.52 63.15 16.42
N ASN A 54 58.45 62.69 17.28
CA ASN A 54 58.63 61.25 17.50
C ASN A 54 57.36 60.59 18.02
N VAL A 55 56.63 61.25 18.92
CA VAL A 55 55.36 60.72 19.44
C VAL A 55 54.29 60.64 18.34
N ALA A 56 54.17 61.67 17.49
CA ALA A 56 53.25 61.66 16.36
C ALA A 56 53.60 60.56 15.33
N ASP A 57 54.88 60.42 15.01
CA ASP A 57 55.37 59.37 14.10
C ASP A 57 55.13 57.98 14.69
N MET A 58 55.38 57.79 15.99
CA MET A 58 55.09 56.53 16.68
C MET A 58 53.60 56.22 16.70
N ILE A 59 52.71 57.20 16.91
CA ILE A 59 51.26 56.99 16.86
C ILE A 59 50.83 56.62 15.44
N ASN A 60 51.28 57.36 14.43
CA ASN A 60 50.92 57.10 13.03
C ASN A 60 51.49 55.77 12.52
N ALA A 61 52.66 55.35 13.01
CA ALA A 61 53.26 54.05 12.68
C ALA A 61 52.74 52.91 13.57
N SER A 62 52.10 53.21 14.71
CA SER A 62 51.45 52.20 15.54
C SER A 62 50.21 51.64 14.85
N GLY A 63 49.69 50.53 15.37
CA GLY A 63 48.53 49.85 14.83
C GLY A 63 48.53 48.37 15.20
N PHE A 64 47.56 47.65 14.65
CA PHE A 64 47.54 46.19 14.69
C PHE A 64 47.41 45.64 13.26
N THR A 65 47.98 44.46 13.02
CA THR A 65 47.84 43.79 11.74
C THR A 65 46.55 42.96 11.72
N LEU A 66 45.63 43.28 10.81
CA LEU A 66 44.46 42.46 10.52
C LEU A 66 44.86 41.32 9.58
N LYS A 67 44.56 40.08 10.01
CA LYS A 67 44.84 38.87 9.25
C LYS A 67 43.60 37.99 9.17
N THR A 68 43.36 37.41 8.00
CA THR A 68 42.27 36.45 7.74
C THR A 68 42.84 35.10 7.30
N SER A 69 42.33 34.01 7.90
CA SER A 69 42.71 32.63 7.62
C SER A 69 41.48 31.72 7.63
N ALA A 70 41.65 30.47 7.21
CA ALA A 70 40.63 29.43 7.28
C ALA A 70 41.18 28.19 7.98
N THR A 71 40.29 27.41 8.61
CA THR A 71 40.59 26.08 9.15
C THR A 71 40.58 25.03 8.02
N ALA A 72 40.87 23.77 8.34
CA ALA A 72 40.86 22.66 7.36
C ALA A 72 39.50 22.51 6.65
N ASP A 73 38.40 22.65 7.40
CA ASP A 73 37.02 22.56 6.90
C ASP A 73 36.44 23.93 6.49
N GLY A 74 37.22 24.99 6.69
CA GLY A 74 36.84 26.36 6.37
C GLY A 74 37.28 26.77 4.96
N LYS A 75 36.77 27.91 4.49
CA LYS A 75 37.18 28.51 3.21
C LYS A 75 37.51 29.98 3.40
N LYS A 76 38.73 30.37 3.01
CA LYS A 76 39.08 31.78 2.78
C LYS A 76 38.65 32.13 1.37
N ASP A 77 38.00 33.28 1.19
CA ASP A 77 37.66 33.76 -0.15
C ASP A 77 38.96 34.03 -0.92
N ALA A 78 39.06 33.52 -2.15
CA ALA A 78 40.23 33.71 -3.00
C ALA A 78 40.47 35.18 -3.37
N ALA A 79 39.42 36.02 -3.29
CA ALA A 79 39.49 37.46 -3.51
C ALA A 79 39.91 38.26 -2.26
N SER A 80 40.13 37.60 -1.12
CA SER A 80 40.57 38.28 0.11
C SER A 80 41.94 38.94 -0.10
N THR A 81 42.09 40.17 0.40
CA THR A 81 43.37 40.86 0.46
C THR A 81 44.32 40.21 1.49
N GLY A 82 45.61 40.56 1.41
CA GLY A 82 46.64 40.10 2.33
C GLY A 82 46.54 40.75 3.71
N ASP A 83 47.58 40.54 4.53
CA ASP A 83 47.69 41.15 5.86
C ASP A 83 47.75 42.68 5.73
N GLU A 84 46.96 43.40 6.53
CA GLU A 84 46.86 44.88 6.50
C GLU A 84 47.13 45.48 7.88
N VAL A 85 47.96 46.53 7.95
CA VAL A 85 48.19 47.26 9.21
C VAL A 85 47.12 48.34 9.37
N ILE A 86 46.33 48.23 10.44
CA ILE A 86 45.33 49.23 10.80
C ILE A 86 45.95 50.24 11.76
N ASN A 87 46.31 51.41 11.25
CA ASN A 87 46.84 52.51 12.05
C ASN A 87 45.74 53.25 12.84
N PRO A 88 46.07 53.95 13.95
CA PRO A 88 45.11 54.79 14.67
C PRO A 88 44.33 55.75 13.78
N GLY A 89 43.04 55.89 14.05
CA GLY A 89 42.12 56.71 13.26
C GLY A 89 41.55 56.03 12.01
N LYS A 90 42.04 54.84 11.64
CA LYS A 90 41.39 54.00 10.61
C LYS A 90 40.16 53.30 11.20
N ALA A 91 39.14 53.13 10.37
CA ALA A 91 37.96 52.35 10.70
C ALA A 91 38.17 50.88 10.34
N VAL A 92 37.65 49.98 11.17
CA VAL A 92 37.46 48.57 10.82
C VAL A 92 35.97 48.31 10.75
N GLU A 93 35.49 47.92 9.58
CA GLU A 93 34.09 47.58 9.36
C GLU A 93 33.89 46.07 9.50
N MET A 94 32.88 45.71 10.29
CA MET A 94 32.51 44.33 10.58
C MET A 94 31.21 44.04 9.85
N ILE A 95 31.29 43.36 8.69
CA ILE A 95 30.12 43.12 7.83
C ILE A 95 29.59 41.70 8.04
N ALA A 96 28.31 41.57 8.34
CA ALA A 96 27.63 40.27 8.34
C ALA A 96 27.14 39.91 6.95
N GLY A 97 27.65 38.80 6.41
CA GLY A 97 27.21 38.26 5.12
C GLY A 97 25.79 37.67 5.12
N LYS A 98 25.46 36.90 4.05
CA LYS A 98 24.21 36.15 3.97
C LYS A 98 24.06 35.24 5.20
N ASN A 99 22.83 35.13 5.73
CA ASN A 99 22.48 34.33 6.91
C ASN A 99 23.12 34.74 8.26
N LEU A 100 23.95 35.79 8.32
CA LEU A 100 24.54 36.30 9.56
C LEU A 100 23.94 37.66 9.97
N THR A 101 23.99 37.95 11.25
CA THR A 101 23.77 39.28 11.85
C THR A 101 25.03 39.70 12.60
N VAL A 102 25.31 40.99 12.63
CA VAL A 102 26.37 41.59 13.44
C VAL A 102 25.77 42.74 14.25
N LYS A 103 26.10 42.78 15.55
CA LYS A 103 25.64 43.82 16.47
C LYS A 103 26.82 44.36 17.25
N GLN A 104 27.05 45.66 17.16
CA GLN A 104 27.98 46.36 18.05
C GLN A 104 27.21 46.81 19.31
N GLU A 105 27.69 46.38 20.46
CA GLU A 105 27.17 46.72 21.78
C GLU A 105 28.11 47.73 22.47
N ALA A 106 27.75 48.15 23.69
CA ALA A 106 28.61 49.00 24.51
C ALA A 106 29.98 48.36 24.79
N ASN A 107 30.97 49.18 25.12
CA ASN A 107 32.32 48.76 25.51
C ASN A 107 33.09 47.98 24.44
N GLY A 108 32.79 48.19 23.16
CA GLY A 108 33.51 47.57 22.06
C GLY A 108 33.18 46.09 21.82
N LYS A 109 32.13 45.56 22.46
CA LYS A 109 31.67 44.18 22.22
C LYS A 109 30.95 44.09 20.88
N VAL A 110 31.35 43.15 20.04
CA VAL A 110 30.68 42.83 18.77
C VAL A 110 30.18 41.40 18.84
N THR A 111 28.89 41.20 18.55
CA THR A 111 28.24 39.89 18.55
C THR A 111 27.87 39.52 17.11
N TYR A 112 28.33 38.36 16.65
CA TYR A 112 27.83 37.73 15.43
C TYR A 112 26.85 36.61 15.81
N ALA A 113 25.71 36.55 15.11
CA ALA A 113 24.74 35.48 15.27
C ALA A 113 24.20 35.05 13.90
N THR A 114 23.58 33.88 13.83
CA THR A 114 22.75 33.53 12.67
C THR A 114 21.53 34.44 12.62
N LYS A 115 21.05 34.75 11.42
CA LYS A 115 19.73 35.37 11.26
C LYS A 115 18.65 34.40 11.78
N ASP A 116 17.51 34.94 12.22
CA ASP A 116 16.35 34.11 12.60
C ASP A 116 15.83 33.34 11.37
N ASP A 117 15.67 34.04 10.25
CA ASP A 117 15.31 33.46 8.96
C ASP A 117 16.55 33.34 8.07
N VAL A 118 16.96 32.10 7.80
CA VAL A 118 18.09 31.76 6.93
C VAL A 118 17.61 31.04 5.68
N SER A 119 18.30 31.29 4.56
CA SER A 119 18.03 30.58 3.30
C SER A 119 19.29 29.87 2.81
N PHE A 120 19.16 28.58 2.55
CA PHE A 120 20.20 27.74 1.97
C PHE A 120 19.71 27.20 0.63
N ASN A 121 20.63 27.09 -0.33
CA ASN A 121 20.32 26.40 -1.59
C ASN A 121 20.27 24.88 -1.38
N THR A 122 21.17 24.37 -0.52
CA THR A 122 21.25 22.96 -0.12
C THR A 122 21.70 22.90 1.34
N VAL A 123 21.19 21.94 2.09
CA VAL A 123 21.71 21.54 3.41
C VAL A 123 22.15 20.08 3.32
N ASN A 124 23.38 19.79 3.74
CA ASN A 124 23.86 18.42 3.87
C ASN A 124 23.82 18.03 5.34
N VAL A 125 23.12 16.94 5.66
CA VAL A 125 22.95 16.41 7.02
C VAL A 125 23.67 15.07 7.12
N GLY A 126 24.56 14.93 8.10
CA GLY A 126 25.27 13.69 8.39
C GLY A 126 26.78 13.88 8.39
N ASP A 127 27.36 14.10 9.57
CA ASP A 127 28.81 14.24 9.77
C ASP A 127 29.49 12.86 9.94
N ASN A 128 28.72 11.82 10.29
CA ASN A 128 29.22 10.45 10.44
C ASN A 128 29.42 9.81 9.06
N THR A 129 30.65 9.87 8.57
CA THR A 129 31.00 9.34 7.24
C THR A 129 31.11 7.81 7.24
N TYR A 130 31.29 7.16 8.40
CA TYR A 130 31.52 5.72 8.51
C TYR A 130 30.73 5.09 9.66
N VAL A 131 30.20 3.90 9.44
CA VAL A 131 29.54 3.07 10.46
C VAL A 131 29.98 1.62 10.38
N ASP A 132 29.83 0.87 11.47
CA ASP A 132 30.05 -0.58 11.51
C ASP A 132 28.85 -1.37 10.95
N GLU A 133 28.93 -2.70 10.98
CA GLU A 133 27.86 -3.63 10.55
C GLU A 133 26.54 -3.47 11.33
N ASN A 134 26.57 -2.85 12.51
CA ASN A 134 25.42 -2.57 13.36
C ASN A 134 24.92 -1.12 13.22
N GLY A 135 25.52 -0.33 12.32
CA GLY A 135 25.17 1.08 12.11
C GLY A 135 25.70 2.04 13.17
N LYS A 136 26.63 1.62 14.05
CA LYS A 136 27.26 2.52 15.03
C LYS A 136 28.34 3.38 14.36
N PRO A 137 28.52 4.65 14.75
CA PRO A 137 29.57 5.51 14.20
C PRO A 137 30.98 4.94 14.38
N VAL A 138 31.80 5.09 13.34
CA VAL A 138 33.21 4.65 13.29
C VAL A 138 34.09 5.82 12.87
N THR A 139 35.26 5.95 13.49
CA THR A 139 36.26 6.97 13.14
C THR A 139 37.32 6.38 12.22
N LYS A 140 37.58 7.06 11.10
CA LYS A 140 38.72 6.75 10.22
C LYS A 140 39.97 7.48 10.73
N ASN A 141 40.99 6.72 11.08
CA ASN A 141 42.27 7.22 11.55
C ASN A 141 43.13 7.74 10.39
N ALA A 142 44.13 8.58 10.69
CA ALA A 142 45.04 9.13 9.69
C ALA A 142 45.88 8.06 8.97
N ASP A 143 46.11 6.91 9.61
CA ASP A 143 46.80 5.75 9.04
C ASP A 143 45.90 4.88 8.12
N GLY A 144 44.63 5.28 7.95
CA GLY A 144 43.65 4.58 7.12
C GLY A 144 42.86 3.49 7.85
N THR A 145 43.20 3.15 9.10
CA THR A 145 42.46 2.19 9.92
C THR A 145 41.16 2.78 10.48
N TYR A 146 40.32 1.93 11.06
CA TYR A 146 39.03 2.34 11.62
C TYR A 146 38.93 1.94 13.09
N THR A 147 38.36 2.80 13.91
CA THR A 147 38.12 2.52 15.35
C THR A 147 36.70 2.87 15.78
N ASP A 148 36.18 2.13 16.77
CA ASP A 148 34.91 2.44 17.42
C ASP A 148 35.02 3.63 18.39
N SER A 149 33.90 4.06 18.96
CA SER A 149 33.85 5.12 19.99
C SER A 149 34.71 4.89 21.24
N LYS A 150 35.21 3.66 21.46
CA LYS A 150 36.08 3.27 22.57
C LYS A 150 37.54 3.12 22.14
N GLY A 151 37.86 3.39 20.88
CA GLY A 151 39.20 3.25 20.31
C GLY A 151 39.59 1.83 19.92
N GLN A 152 38.64 0.88 19.87
CA GLN A 152 38.93 -0.48 19.42
C GLN A 152 38.96 -0.57 17.89
N PRO A 153 39.90 -1.33 17.29
CA PRO A 153 39.99 -1.45 15.84
C PRO A 153 38.78 -2.19 15.27
N ILE A 154 38.29 -1.70 14.12
CA ILE A 154 37.24 -2.32 13.30
C ILE A 154 37.85 -2.74 11.97
N GLU A 155 37.57 -3.97 11.55
CA GLU A 155 38.00 -4.49 10.25
C GLU A 155 37.36 -3.68 9.11
N GLU A 156 38.17 -3.27 8.12
CA GLU A 156 37.71 -2.43 7.00
C GLU A 156 36.52 -3.02 6.25
N GLY A 157 36.47 -4.35 6.08
CA GLY A 157 35.35 -5.04 5.43
C GLY A 157 34.01 -4.96 6.17
N LYS A 158 34.01 -4.52 7.44
CA LYS A 158 32.80 -4.29 8.27
C LYS A 158 32.41 -2.83 8.35
N VAL A 159 33.13 -1.94 7.67
CA VAL A 159 32.88 -0.50 7.69
C VAL A 159 32.11 -0.10 6.43
N THR A 160 30.96 0.54 6.63
CA THR A 160 30.17 1.14 5.56
C THR A 160 30.38 2.64 5.55
N LYS A 161 30.76 3.20 4.40
CA LYS A 161 30.78 4.65 4.18
C LYS A 161 29.35 5.15 3.95
N LEU A 162 28.89 6.09 4.78
CA LEU A 162 27.64 6.79 4.60
C LEU A 162 27.86 8.03 3.73
N ALA A 163 26.98 8.22 2.76
CA ALA A 163 26.86 9.49 2.06
C ALA A 163 25.97 10.44 2.89
N PRO A 164 26.37 11.71 3.07
CA PRO A 164 25.49 12.71 3.69
C PRO A 164 24.14 12.80 2.97
N VAL A 165 23.09 13.18 3.69
CA VAL A 165 21.77 13.45 3.10
C VAL A 165 21.71 14.89 2.64
N ALA A 166 21.51 15.10 1.34
CA ALA A 166 21.27 16.40 0.75
C ALA A 166 19.77 16.72 0.77
N MET A 167 19.43 17.88 1.35
CA MET A 167 18.10 18.48 1.31
C MET A 167 18.12 19.68 0.37
N LYS A 168 17.34 19.61 -0.72
CA LYS A 168 17.25 20.68 -1.73
C LYS A 168 15.84 20.81 -2.28
N ALA A 169 15.49 22.02 -2.71
CA ALA A 169 14.24 22.29 -3.40
C ALA A 169 14.34 21.90 -4.89
N GLU A 170 13.28 21.31 -5.42
CA GLU A 170 13.13 20.99 -6.84
C GLU A 170 11.71 21.35 -7.33
N LYS A 171 11.51 21.34 -8.65
CA LYS A 171 10.18 21.56 -9.23
C LYS A 171 9.28 20.35 -8.94
N ALA A 172 8.10 20.58 -8.37
CA ALA A 172 7.14 19.52 -8.15
C ALA A 172 6.53 19.01 -9.47
N LYS A 173 6.10 17.75 -9.46
CA LYS A 173 5.31 17.15 -10.54
C LYS A 173 3.82 17.31 -10.22
N PRO A 174 2.97 17.63 -11.21
CA PRO A 174 1.51 17.61 -11.07
C PRO A 174 0.98 16.30 -10.47
N ALA A 175 0.01 16.39 -9.55
CA ALA A 175 -0.65 15.24 -8.94
C ALA A 175 -2.16 15.50 -8.82
N THR A 176 -2.99 14.62 -9.38
CA THR A 176 -4.45 14.80 -9.47
C THR A 176 -5.20 14.49 -8.17
N ASN A 177 -4.54 13.86 -7.21
CA ASN A 177 -5.10 13.54 -5.90
C ASN A 177 -4.96 14.69 -4.87
N ASN A 178 -4.26 15.77 -5.20
CA ASN A 178 -4.11 16.95 -4.34
C ASN A 178 -5.20 18.02 -4.58
N GLY A 179 -6.19 17.73 -5.42
CA GLY A 179 -7.19 18.69 -5.89
C GLY A 179 -7.16 18.76 -7.42
N ASN A 180 -8.32 19.02 -8.02
CA ASN A 180 -8.47 18.97 -9.47
C ASN A 180 -8.17 20.32 -10.17
N LYS A 181 -7.92 21.39 -9.41
CA LYS A 181 -7.64 22.72 -9.96
C LYS A 181 -6.14 23.01 -10.01
N ALA A 182 -5.74 23.96 -10.85
CA ALA A 182 -4.33 24.29 -11.04
C ALA A 182 -3.71 24.91 -9.76
N GLU A 183 -4.48 25.71 -9.04
CA GLU A 183 -4.10 26.33 -7.77
C GLU A 183 -3.90 25.33 -6.62
N ASP A 184 -4.42 24.12 -6.73
CA ASP A 184 -4.29 23.07 -5.72
C ASP A 184 -2.99 22.23 -5.88
N GLN A 185 -2.29 22.40 -7.01
CA GLN A 185 -1.11 21.59 -7.33
C GLN A 185 0.17 22.18 -6.74
N PRO A 186 1.06 21.35 -6.15
CA PRO A 186 2.32 21.83 -5.61
C PRO A 186 3.22 22.36 -6.72
N THR A 187 3.92 23.48 -6.45
CA THR A 187 4.92 24.06 -7.37
C THR A 187 6.34 23.59 -7.06
N THR A 188 6.59 23.19 -5.81
CA THR A 188 7.92 22.88 -5.28
C THR A 188 7.87 21.55 -4.52
N ALA A 189 8.92 20.76 -4.66
CA ALA A 189 9.14 19.51 -3.93
C ALA A 189 10.43 19.60 -3.11
N LEU A 190 10.45 18.92 -1.96
CA LEU A 190 11.67 18.70 -1.20
C LEU A 190 12.29 17.37 -1.66
N ASN A 191 13.51 17.44 -2.21
CA ASN A 191 14.30 16.25 -2.49
C ASN A 191 15.14 15.92 -1.25
N VAL A 192 14.93 14.72 -0.71
CA VAL A 192 15.72 14.12 0.37
C VAL A 192 16.44 12.90 -0.20
N SER A 193 17.65 13.13 -0.71
CA SER A 193 18.49 12.08 -1.31
C SER A 193 19.87 12.12 -0.69
N SER A 194 20.60 11.01 -0.78
CA SER A 194 22.00 11.02 -0.40
C SER A 194 22.79 11.86 -1.40
N SER A 195 23.94 12.37 -0.99
CA SER A 195 24.77 13.23 -1.83
C SER A 195 25.26 12.55 -3.13
N ASP A 196 25.21 11.22 -3.19
CA ASP A 196 25.47 10.41 -4.39
C ASP A 196 24.21 10.16 -5.26
N GLY A 197 23.08 10.78 -4.93
CA GLY A 197 21.84 10.78 -5.73
C GLY A 197 20.91 9.59 -5.49
N LYS A 198 21.18 8.74 -4.50
CA LYS A 198 20.33 7.58 -4.18
C LYS A 198 19.16 7.97 -3.27
N PRO A 199 18.05 7.21 -3.28
CA PRO A 199 16.97 7.39 -2.32
C PRO A 199 17.46 7.20 -0.89
N THR A 200 16.88 7.97 0.04
CA THR A 200 17.16 7.85 1.48
C THR A 200 15.94 7.33 2.22
N GLN A 201 16.16 6.87 3.46
CA GLN A 201 15.08 6.47 4.35
C GLN A 201 14.73 7.64 5.27
N ILE A 202 13.43 7.90 5.42
CA ILE A 202 12.91 8.81 6.45
C ILE A 202 12.36 7.93 7.57
N THR A 203 13.05 7.89 8.70
CA THR A 203 12.63 7.14 9.88
C THR A 203 11.90 8.06 10.86
N GLY A 204 11.01 7.50 11.68
CA GLY A 204 10.26 8.27 12.68
C GLY A 204 9.07 9.09 12.14
N VAL A 205 8.56 8.78 10.95
CA VAL A 205 7.33 9.38 10.43
C VAL A 205 6.13 8.87 11.26
N GLY A 206 5.41 9.80 11.90
CA GLY A 206 4.18 9.51 12.63
C GLY A 206 2.95 9.50 11.73
N SER A 207 1.98 8.64 12.03
CA SER A 207 0.71 8.61 11.32
C SER A 207 -0.17 9.80 11.69
N THR A 208 -0.90 10.32 10.72
CA THR A 208 -1.98 11.29 10.91
C THR A 208 -3.37 10.67 10.76
N LEU A 209 -3.45 9.35 10.57
CA LEU A 209 -4.71 8.62 10.40
C LEU A 209 -5.13 7.98 11.72
N ASN A 210 -6.43 8.02 11.97
CA ASN A 210 -7.03 7.28 13.07
C ASN A 210 -7.34 5.84 12.62
N VAL A 211 -7.49 4.96 13.60
CA VAL A 211 -8.09 3.65 13.37
C VAL A 211 -9.46 3.58 14.02
N LYS A 212 -10.33 2.78 13.43
CA LYS A 212 -11.66 2.47 13.94
C LYS A 212 -11.71 0.98 14.33
N PRO A 213 -12.08 0.65 15.57
CA PRO A 213 -12.32 -0.73 15.95
C PRO A 213 -13.55 -1.27 15.23
N VAL A 214 -13.49 -2.53 14.81
CA VAL A 214 -14.55 -3.23 14.09
C VAL A 214 -15.06 -4.37 14.95
N ASP A 215 -16.38 -4.44 15.14
CA ASP A 215 -17.02 -5.57 15.81
C ASP A 215 -16.95 -6.81 14.90
N THR A 216 -16.50 -7.96 15.42
CA THR A 216 -16.40 -9.22 14.67
C THR A 216 -17.14 -10.35 15.37
N ASN A 217 -17.46 -11.41 14.63
CA ASN A 217 -18.17 -12.59 15.10
C ASN A 217 -17.75 -13.86 14.31
N PRO A 218 -16.47 -14.27 14.34
CA PRO A 218 -15.97 -15.34 13.47
C PRO A 218 -16.49 -16.74 13.83
N ASN A 219 -16.75 -16.99 15.12
CA ASN A 219 -17.14 -18.31 15.64
C ASN A 219 -18.52 -18.27 16.33
N GLY A 220 -19.41 -17.35 15.92
CA GLY A 220 -20.71 -17.15 16.59
C GLY A 220 -20.60 -16.52 17.99
N THR A 221 -19.39 -16.11 18.39
CA THR A 221 -19.15 -15.30 19.59
C THR A 221 -18.63 -13.91 19.19
N PRO A 222 -19.33 -12.82 19.57
CA PRO A 222 -18.88 -11.46 19.27
C PRO A 222 -17.57 -11.09 19.97
N THR A 223 -16.64 -10.52 19.21
CA THR A 223 -15.45 -9.84 19.75
C THR A 223 -15.80 -8.40 20.06
N THR A 224 -15.66 -7.99 21.33
CA THR A 224 -16.02 -6.65 21.81
C THR A 224 -14.88 -6.00 22.58
N GLY A 225 -14.98 -4.69 22.84
CA GLY A 225 -13.99 -3.96 23.64
C GLY A 225 -12.62 -3.87 22.95
N ASP A 226 -11.56 -4.10 23.72
CA ASP A 226 -10.16 -3.92 23.30
C ASP A 226 -9.64 -5.04 22.39
N ALA A 227 -10.33 -6.18 22.33
CA ALA A 227 -9.95 -7.30 21.47
C ALA A 227 -10.35 -7.08 19.99
N ARG A 228 -11.09 -6.00 19.69
CA ARG A 228 -11.57 -5.71 18.33
C ARG A 228 -10.40 -5.40 17.41
N PRO A 229 -10.37 -5.99 16.19
CA PRO A 229 -9.40 -5.57 15.21
C PRO A 229 -9.69 -4.13 14.76
N ASN A 230 -8.62 -3.43 14.42
CA ASN A 230 -8.66 -2.06 13.93
C ASN A 230 -8.56 -2.03 12.40
N LEU A 231 -9.36 -1.17 11.77
CA LEU A 231 -9.19 -0.73 10.40
C LEU A 231 -8.89 0.77 10.36
N VAL A 232 -8.09 1.21 9.40
CA VAL A 232 -7.79 2.64 9.23
C VAL A 232 -9.04 3.42 8.82
N ASP A 233 -9.21 4.62 9.37
CA ASP A 233 -10.29 5.54 9.05
C ASP A 233 -9.83 6.56 8.00
N LEU A 234 -10.28 6.37 6.75
CA LEU A 234 -9.99 7.26 5.63
C LEU A 234 -11.05 8.37 5.44
N VAL A 235 -12.10 8.38 6.25
CA VAL A 235 -13.17 9.38 6.17
C VAL A 235 -12.90 10.51 7.17
N GLY A 236 -12.50 10.16 8.39
CA GLY A 236 -12.37 11.09 9.50
C GLY A 236 -13.73 11.61 9.99
N THR A 237 -13.70 12.65 10.83
CA THR A 237 -14.91 13.30 11.34
C THR A 237 -14.99 14.75 10.89
N LYS A 238 -16.13 15.43 11.11
CA LYS A 238 -16.27 16.87 10.84
C LYS A 238 -15.25 17.69 11.63
N ASP A 239 -14.97 17.30 12.87
CA ASP A 239 -14.07 18.02 13.78
C ASP A 239 -12.60 17.60 13.63
N ALA A 240 -12.36 16.43 13.04
CA ALA A 240 -11.03 15.91 12.71
C ALA A 240 -11.03 15.22 11.33
N PRO A 241 -11.04 16.00 10.23
CA PRO A 241 -10.99 15.45 8.88
C PRO A 241 -9.61 14.88 8.56
N VAL A 242 -9.56 13.87 7.70
CA VAL A 242 -8.28 13.29 7.23
C VAL A 242 -7.50 14.30 6.39
N ASN A 243 -6.22 14.51 6.72
CA ASN A 243 -5.30 15.24 5.88
C ASN A 243 -4.85 14.37 4.70
N LYS A 244 -5.41 14.62 3.51
CA LYS A 244 -5.13 13.86 2.27
C LYS A 244 -3.70 14.01 1.76
N ASN A 245 -2.97 15.03 2.23
CA ASN A 245 -1.60 15.34 1.79
C ASN A 245 -0.53 14.84 2.79
N ALA A 246 -0.94 14.13 3.85
CA ALA A 246 -0.01 13.55 4.82
C ALA A 246 0.64 12.26 4.28
N ALA A 247 1.83 11.94 4.80
CA ALA A 247 2.48 10.68 4.51
C ALA A 247 1.79 9.53 5.28
N ALA A 248 1.49 8.44 4.58
CA ALA A 248 1.05 7.20 5.21
C ALA A 248 2.26 6.44 5.78
N THR A 249 2.07 5.81 6.92
CA THR A 249 3.06 4.97 7.61
C THR A 249 2.80 3.49 7.34
N VAL A 250 3.78 2.64 7.66
CA VAL A 250 3.59 1.18 7.62
C VAL A 250 2.50 0.73 8.59
N GLY A 251 2.34 1.42 9.73
CA GLY A 251 1.26 1.14 10.69
C GLY A 251 -0.14 1.38 10.12
N ASP A 252 -0.28 2.37 9.23
CA ASP A 252 -1.54 2.61 8.52
C ASP A 252 -1.86 1.46 7.57
N LEU A 253 -0.85 1.01 6.81
CA LEU A 253 -0.99 -0.12 5.88
C LEU A 253 -1.31 -1.45 6.59
N GLN A 254 -0.78 -1.68 7.80
CA GLN A 254 -1.12 -2.83 8.65
C GLN A 254 -2.59 -2.84 9.09
N ASN A 255 -3.26 -1.68 9.07
CA ASN A 255 -4.67 -1.54 9.41
C ASN A 255 -5.55 -1.27 8.18
N MET A 256 -5.01 -1.32 6.96
CA MET A 256 -5.82 -1.36 5.75
C MET A 256 -6.56 -2.69 5.63
N GLY A 257 -7.85 -2.63 5.30
CA GLY A 257 -8.68 -3.80 5.12
C GLY A 257 -10.14 -3.46 4.87
N TRP A 258 -10.97 -4.48 4.81
CA TRP A 258 -12.42 -4.36 4.61
C TRP A 258 -13.16 -5.38 5.49
N VAL A 259 -14.47 -5.23 5.61
CA VAL A 259 -15.31 -6.12 6.44
C VAL A 259 -16.06 -7.11 5.55
N VAL A 260 -15.96 -8.40 5.86
CA VAL A 260 -16.76 -9.47 5.25
C VAL A 260 -17.85 -9.90 6.23
N SER A 261 -19.08 -10.13 5.75
CA SER A 261 -20.18 -10.55 6.63
C SER A 261 -21.25 -11.39 5.94
N THR A 262 -21.95 -12.23 6.73
CA THR A 262 -23.13 -13.00 6.34
C THR A 262 -24.32 -12.62 7.22
N LYS A 263 -24.69 -11.33 7.20
CA LYS A 263 -25.72 -10.72 8.07
C LYS A 263 -27.03 -11.52 8.11
N ASP A 264 -27.52 -11.95 6.95
CA ASP A 264 -28.80 -12.67 6.83
C ASP A 264 -28.66 -14.19 7.03
N GLY A 265 -27.43 -14.67 7.28
CA GLY A 265 -27.12 -16.06 7.56
C GLY A 265 -26.87 -16.31 9.04
N ASN A 266 -25.68 -16.81 9.36
CA ASN A 266 -25.25 -17.09 10.73
C ASN A 266 -24.71 -15.85 11.49
N GLY A 267 -24.80 -14.66 10.91
CA GLY A 267 -24.29 -13.43 11.51
C GLY A 267 -22.77 -13.37 11.61
N TYR A 268 -22.03 -14.15 10.80
CA TYR A 268 -20.57 -14.06 10.74
C TYR A 268 -20.17 -12.67 10.25
N THR A 269 -19.14 -12.10 10.87
CA THR A 269 -18.53 -10.82 10.48
C THR A 269 -17.07 -10.87 10.86
N ASP A 270 -16.18 -10.46 9.97
CA ASP A 270 -14.75 -10.38 10.26
C ASP A 270 -14.06 -9.32 9.40
N VAL A 271 -12.83 -8.99 9.74
CA VAL A 271 -11.99 -8.12 8.93
C VAL A 271 -11.10 -8.93 7.99
N VAL A 272 -10.91 -8.42 6.77
CA VAL A 272 -9.97 -8.94 5.79
C VAL A 272 -8.88 -7.90 5.59
N LYS A 273 -7.68 -8.18 6.10
CA LYS A 273 -6.49 -7.33 5.96
C LYS A 273 -5.58 -7.83 4.83
N ASN A 274 -4.55 -7.05 4.51
CA ASN A 274 -3.53 -7.46 3.56
C ASN A 274 -2.98 -8.86 3.88
N ALA A 275 -2.78 -9.67 2.84
CA ALA A 275 -2.35 -11.08 2.91
C ALA A 275 -3.31 -12.06 3.62
N ASN A 276 -4.52 -11.66 4.00
CA ASN A 276 -5.56 -12.63 4.37
C ASN A 276 -6.12 -13.36 3.13
N GLN A 277 -6.62 -14.57 3.34
CA GLN A 277 -7.27 -15.38 2.31
C GLN A 277 -8.78 -15.44 2.57
N VAL A 278 -9.57 -15.20 1.54
CA VAL A 278 -11.02 -15.44 1.54
C VAL A 278 -11.29 -16.62 0.62
N ASP A 279 -11.88 -17.68 1.18
CA ASP A 279 -12.23 -18.89 0.43
C ASP A 279 -13.75 -19.00 0.26
N PHE A 280 -14.20 -19.13 -0.99
CA PHE A 280 -15.61 -19.26 -1.33
C PHE A 280 -15.96 -20.73 -1.53
N LYS A 281 -16.65 -21.32 -0.56
CA LYS A 281 -16.97 -22.76 -0.56
C LYS A 281 -18.40 -23.03 -1.01
N GLY A 282 -18.55 -23.80 -2.09
CA GLY A 282 -19.82 -24.42 -2.47
C GLY A 282 -20.03 -25.74 -1.74
N THR A 283 -21.24 -25.98 -1.22
CA THR A 283 -21.62 -27.24 -0.59
C THR A 283 -23.01 -27.68 -1.07
N GLY A 284 -23.34 -28.96 -0.93
CA GLY A 284 -24.60 -29.53 -1.42
C GLY A 284 -24.68 -29.52 -2.95
N LEU A 285 -25.70 -28.87 -3.51
CA LEU A 285 -25.95 -28.79 -4.95
C LEU A 285 -25.26 -27.58 -5.61
N ALA A 286 -24.70 -26.67 -4.82
CA ALA A 286 -24.02 -25.47 -5.31
C ALA A 286 -22.53 -25.75 -5.52
N THR A 287 -22.02 -25.39 -6.69
CA THR A 287 -20.59 -25.34 -6.98
C THR A 287 -20.13 -23.89 -7.05
N VAL A 288 -18.94 -23.62 -6.53
CA VAL A 288 -18.29 -22.33 -6.63
C VAL A 288 -16.99 -22.50 -7.40
N THR A 289 -16.83 -21.75 -8.48
CA THR A 289 -15.60 -21.71 -9.26
C THR A 289 -15.08 -20.28 -9.35
N GLY A 290 -13.76 -20.13 -9.43
CA GLY A 290 -13.11 -18.85 -9.62
C GLY A 290 -12.23 -18.87 -10.86
N GLU A 291 -12.26 -17.80 -11.64
CA GLU A 291 -11.34 -17.58 -12.75
C GLU A 291 -10.83 -16.15 -12.74
N THR A 292 -9.68 -15.93 -13.36
CA THR A 292 -9.17 -14.58 -13.67
C THR A 292 -9.11 -14.47 -15.18
N ASP A 293 -9.83 -13.51 -15.75
CA ASP A 293 -9.84 -13.30 -17.19
C ASP A 293 -8.55 -12.61 -17.68
N LYS A 294 -8.45 -12.45 -19.00
CA LYS A 294 -7.31 -11.79 -19.66
C LYS A 294 -7.13 -10.31 -19.28
N ASP A 295 -8.17 -9.66 -18.76
CA ASP A 295 -8.15 -8.25 -18.33
C ASP A 295 -7.86 -8.13 -16.82
N GLY A 296 -7.64 -9.26 -16.13
CA GLY A 296 -7.34 -9.34 -14.71
C GLY A 296 -8.58 -9.25 -13.82
N ILE A 297 -9.80 -9.38 -14.35
CA ILE A 297 -11.02 -9.40 -13.55
C ILE A 297 -11.15 -10.78 -12.90
N ARG A 298 -11.41 -10.80 -11.59
CA ARG A 298 -11.65 -12.03 -10.83
C ARG A 298 -13.15 -12.30 -10.81
N THR A 299 -13.58 -13.39 -11.44
CA THR A 299 -14.98 -13.80 -11.50
C THR A 299 -15.19 -15.01 -10.60
N ILE A 300 -16.09 -14.88 -9.62
CA ILE A 300 -16.55 -15.99 -8.79
C ILE A 300 -17.93 -16.40 -9.28
N THR A 301 -18.03 -17.61 -9.84
CA THR A 301 -19.28 -18.17 -10.35
C THR A 301 -19.87 -19.09 -9.29
N VAL A 302 -21.06 -18.73 -8.80
CA VAL A 302 -21.89 -19.62 -7.98
C VAL A 302 -22.95 -20.22 -8.88
N ASN A 303 -22.96 -21.55 -8.99
CA ASN A 303 -23.87 -22.27 -9.86
C ASN A 303 -24.56 -23.40 -9.10
N VAL A 304 -25.83 -23.64 -9.40
CA VAL A 304 -26.60 -24.78 -8.90
C VAL A 304 -26.98 -25.64 -10.08
N ASP A 305 -26.61 -26.91 -10.05
CA ASP A 305 -26.98 -27.84 -11.11
C ASP A 305 -28.46 -28.22 -10.98
N ALA A 306 -29.30 -27.48 -11.70
CA ALA A 306 -30.74 -27.69 -11.75
C ALA A 306 -31.11 -29.13 -12.14
N GLN A 307 -30.27 -29.79 -12.96
CA GLN A 307 -30.54 -31.15 -13.42
C GLN A 307 -30.29 -32.18 -12.31
N LYS A 308 -29.17 -32.07 -11.59
CA LYS A 308 -28.94 -32.91 -10.40
C LYS A 308 -30.02 -32.75 -9.35
N THR A 309 -30.60 -31.55 -9.24
CA THR A 309 -31.71 -31.29 -8.32
C THR A 309 -32.95 -32.11 -8.69
N VAL A 310 -33.30 -32.19 -9.98
CA VAL A 310 -34.45 -32.97 -10.47
C VAL A 310 -34.18 -34.48 -10.43
N GLU A 311 -32.97 -34.92 -10.77
CA GLU A 311 -32.59 -36.34 -10.71
C GLU A 311 -32.56 -36.87 -9.28
N ALA A 312 -32.10 -36.06 -8.32
CA ALA A 312 -32.11 -36.41 -6.90
C ALA A 312 -33.53 -36.55 -6.33
N ALA A 313 -34.52 -35.88 -6.92
CA ALA A 313 -35.91 -35.91 -6.46
C ALA A 313 -36.64 -37.24 -6.75
N GLN A 314 -36.04 -38.16 -7.52
CA GLN A 314 -36.56 -39.50 -7.87
C GLN A 314 -38.10 -39.55 -8.05
N THR A 315 -38.61 -38.90 -9.10
CA THR A 315 -40.06 -38.95 -9.38
C THR A 315 -40.48 -40.33 -9.89
N PRO A 316 -41.70 -40.83 -9.55
CA PRO A 316 -42.18 -42.14 -10.00
C PRO A 316 -42.41 -42.25 -11.51
N VAL A 317 -42.72 -41.14 -12.17
CA VAL A 317 -42.88 -41.06 -13.63
C VAL A 317 -41.87 -40.08 -14.18
N VAL A 318 -41.19 -40.46 -15.26
CA VAL A 318 -40.19 -39.65 -15.97
C VAL A 318 -40.37 -39.79 -17.48
N TYR A 319 -39.75 -38.92 -18.25
CA TYR A 319 -39.65 -39.10 -19.70
C TYR A 319 -38.44 -39.94 -20.07
N THR A 320 -38.59 -40.85 -21.03
CA THR A 320 -37.51 -41.63 -21.62
C THR A 320 -37.57 -41.62 -23.15
N ASN A 321 -36.46 -41.98 -23.80
CA ASN A 321 -36.48 -42.35 -25.21
C ASN A 321 -36.90 -43.82 -25.40
N LYS A 322 -36.96 -44.28 -26.65
CA LYS A 322 -37.24 -45.68 -27.02
C LYS A 322 -36.26 -46.71 -26.43
N ALA A 323 -35.03 -46.31 -26.10
CA ALA A 323 -34.04 -47.17 -25.45
C ALA A 323 -34.20 -47.23 -23.92
N GLY A 324 -35.11 -46.43 -23.35
CA GLY A 324 -35.31 -46.31 -21.91
C GLY A 324 -34.40 -45.30 -21.22
N ASP A 325 -33.54 -44.56 -21.95
CA ASP A 325 -32.72 -43.50 -21.36
C ASP A 325 -33.60 -42.34 -20.90
N LYS A 326 -33.32 -41.78 -19.71
CA LYS A 326 -34.06 -40.64 -19.17
C LYS A 326 -33.83 -39.37 -19.98
N LEU A 327 -34.89 -38.59 -20.12
CA LEU A 327 -34.91 -37.34 -20.85
C LEU A 327 -35.23 -36.16 -19.93
N VAL A 328 -34.67 -35.02 -20.32
CA VAL A 328 -34.84 -33.72 -19.67
C VAL A 328 -35.40 -32.76 -20.70
N LYS A 329 -36.41 -31.99 -20.28
CA LYS A 329 -36.96 -30.93 -21.11
C LYS A 329 -36.15 -29.65 -20.92
N VAL A 330 -35.60 -29.11 -21.99
CA VAL A 330 -34.92 -27.80 -21.99
C VAL A 330 -35.60 -26.91 -23.03
N GLY A 331 -36.26 -25.85 -22.58
CA GLY A 331 -37.18 -25.08 -23.42
C GLY A 331 -38.31 -25.98 -23.93
N ASP A 332 -38.48 -26.08 -25.26
CA ASP A 332 -39.49 -26.93 -25.91
C ASP A 332 -38.98 -28.30 -26.38
N LYS A 333 -37.72 -28.61 -26.11
CA LYS A 333 -37.00 -29.77 -26.64
C LYS A 333 -36.65 -30.77 -25.55
N PHE A 334 -36.42 -32.02 -25.94
CA PHE A 334 -36.00 -33.10 -25.04
C PHE A 334 -34.59 -33.58 -25.37
N TYR A 335 -33.79 -33.82 -24.33
CA TYR A 335 -32.41 -34.29 -24.44
C TYR A 335 -32.17 -35.42 -23.45
N LYS A 336 -31.19 -36.29 -23.69
CA LYS A 336 -30.79 -37.27 -22.68
C LYS A 336 -30.28 -36.54 -21.43
N ALA A 337 -30.60 -37.06 -20.26
CA ALA A 337 -30.19 -36.50 -18.98
C ALA A 337 -28.67 -36.25 -18.90
N GLY A 338 -27.86 -37.22 -19.33
CA GLY A 338 -26.40 -37.09 -19.39
C GLY A 338 -25.86 -36.07 -20.40
N ASP A 339 -26.70 -35.55 -21.29
CA ASP A 339 -26.34 -34.54 -22.30
C ASP A 339 -26.74 -33.12 -21.89
N VAL A 340 -27.30 -32.95 -20.69
CA VAL A 340 -27.65 -31.65 -20.11
C VAL A 340 -26.74 -31.35 -18.92
N VAL A 341 -26.15 -30.16 -18.90
CA VAL A 341 -25.32 -29.67 -17.80
C VAL A 341 -25.78 -28.26 -17.47
N ASN A 342 -26.01 -27.97 -16.19
CA ASN A 342 -26.47 -26.66 -15.72
C ASN A 342 -27.74 -26.17 -16.46
N GLY A 343 -28.67 -27.09 -16.70
CA GLY A 343 -29.94 -26.79 -17.39
C GLY A 343 -29.80 -26.43 -18.88
N LYS A 344 -28.60 -26.60 -19.48
CA LYS A 344 -28.35 -26.37 -20.90
C LYS A 344 -27.87 -27.67 -21.56
N PRO A 345 -28.27 -27.96 -22.81
CA PRO A 345 -27.71 -29.09 -23.54
C PRO A 345 -26.21 -28.82 -23.81
N LYS A 346 -25.40 -29.87 -23.78
CA LYS A 346 -24.02 -29.81 -24.27
C LYS A 346 -24.01 -29.40 -25.75
N ASP A 347 -22.93 -28.76 -26.20
CA ASP A 347 -22.80 -28.38 -27.61
C ASP A 347 -22.91 -29.62 -28.51
N GLY A 348 -23.79 -29.54 -29.50
CA GLY A 348 -24.08 -30.65 -30.42
C GLY A 348 -24.93 -31.79 -29.81
N ALA A 349 -25.46 -31.65 -28.60
CA ALA A 349 -26.34 -32.65 -28.00
C ALA A 349 -27.55 -32.94 -28.90
N PRO A 350 -27.82 -34.22 -29.24
CA PRO A 350 -28.93 -34.57 -30.11
C PRO A 350 -30.27 -34.33 -29.40
N GLU A 351 -31.17 -33.61 -30.06
CA GLU A 351 -32.57 -33.50 -29.65
C GLU A 351 -33.28 -34.84 -29.88
N VAL A 352 -34.09 -35.26 -28.90
CA VAL A 352 -35.00 -36.39 -29.05
C VAL A 352 -36.32 -35.88 -29.62
N PRO A 353 -36.76 -36.36 -30.80
CA PRO A 353 -38.02 -35.97 -31.39
C PRO A 353 -39.20 -36.23 -30.45
N LYS A 354 -40.17 -35.33 -30.40
CA LYS A 354 -41.34 -35.44 -29.48
C LYS A 354 -42.09 -36.76 -29.62
N GLY A 355 -42.14 -37.35 -30.82
CA GLY A 355 -42.78 -38.65 -31.07
C GLY A 355 -42.03 -39.86 -30.49
N ASP A 356 -40.77 -39.69 -30.08
CA ASP A 356 -39.95 -40.72 -29.46
C ASP A 356 -39.86 -40.58 -27.93
N VAL A 357 -40.54 -39.56 -27.37
CA VAL A 357 -40.60 -39.30 -25.92
C VAL A 357 -41.72 -40.14 -25.31
N ILE A 358 -41.37 -40.96 -24.33
CA ILE A 358 -42.26 -41.91 -23.67
C ILE A 358 -42.34 -41.54 -22.19
N ALA A 359 -43.53 -41.56 -21.61
CA ALA A 359 -43.68 -41.52 -20.15
C ALA A 359 -43.42 -42.93 -19.59
N SER A 360 -42.41 -43.05 -18.74
CA SER A 360 -41.95 -44.32 -18.17
C SER A 360 -41.97 -44.28 -16.66
N MET A 361 -42.29 -45.43 -16.06
CA MET A 361 -42.17 -45.62 -14.63
C MET A 361 -40.68 -45.68 -14.23
N ASN A 362 -40.34 -45.03 -13.12
CA ASN A 362 -39.02 -44.98 -12.54
C ASN A 362 -39.06 -45.69 -11.18
N ASN A 363 -38.27 -46.76 -11.04
CA ASN A 363 -38.25 -47.54 -9.81
C ASN A 363 -37.36 -46.90 -8.71
N GLY A 364 -37.32 -47.49 -7.52
CA GLY A 364 -36.52 -47.01 -6.38
C GLY A 364 -35.00 -47.02 -6.60
N ASP A 365 -34.51 -47.81 -7.58
CA ASP A 365 -33.12 -47.78 -8.01
C ASP A 365 -32.85 -46.68 -9.06
N ASN A 366 -33.83 -45.79 -9.28
CA ASN A 366 -33.80 -44.74 -10.28
C ASN A 366 -33.61 -45.27 -11.71
N ASN A 367 -34.19 -46.42 -12.02
CA ASN A 367 -34.08 -47.12 -13.30
C ASN A 367 -35.45 -47.23 -14.00
N THR A 368 -35.42 -47.09 -15.34
CA THR A 368 -36.58 -47.04 -16.23
C THR A 368 -36.66 -48.20 -17.22
N ASN A 369 -35.69 -49.12 -17.21
CA ASN A 369 -35.63 -50.28 -18.11
C ASN A 369 -35.98 -51.60 -17.43
N LYS A 370 -36.28 -51.57 -16.13
CA LYS A 370 -36.76 -52.72 -15.36
C LYS A 370 -38.28 -52.61 -15.12
N PRO A 371 -39.07 -53.66 -15.41
CA PRO A 371 -40.47 -53.70 -15.02
C PRO A 371 -40.66 -53.41 -13.53
N MET A 372 -41.70 -52.66 -13.20
CA MET A 372 -42.04 -52.28 -11.83
C MET A 372 -43.45 -52.79 -11.49
N GLN A 373 -43.63 -53.33 -10.28
CA GLN A 373 -44.95 -53.68 -9.78
C GLN A 373 -45.69 -52.42 -9.30
N LEU A 374 -46.93 -52.25 -9.76
CA LEU A 374 -47.84 -51.21 -9.28
C LEU A 374 -48.85 -51.87 -8.35
N ALA A 375 -48.69 -51.67 -7.04
CA ALA A 375 -49.49 -52.39 -6.04
C ALA A 375 -50.90 -51.82 -5.83
N ASN A 376 -51.17 -50.60 -6.30
CA ASN A 376 -52.41 -49.86 -6.07
C ASN A 376 -53.19 -49.59 -7.37
N ILE A 377 -53.06 -50.46 -8.38
CA ILE A 377 -53.89 -50.41 -9.57
C ILE A 377 -55.27 -50.97 -9.22
N GLY A 378 -56.29 -50.12 -9.37
CA GLY A 378 -57.67 -50.53 -9.15
C GLY A 378 -58.20 -51.42 -10.27
N SER A 379 -59.06 -52.37 -9.93
CA SER A 379 -59.81 -53.16 -10.92
C SER A 379 -60.80 -52.26 -11.67
N ASN A 380 -60.96 -52.52 -12.96
CA ASN A 380 -61.96 -51.85 -13.81
C ASN A 380 -63.24 -52.67 -13.94
N LEU A 381 -63.17 -53.98 -13.70
CA LEU A 381 -64.29 -54.90 -13.70
C LEU A 381 -64.63 -55.34 -12.27
N PRO A 382 -65.88 -55.75 -12.04
CA PRO A 382 -66.22 -56.45 -10.81
C PRO A 382 -65.34 -57.69 -10.64
N THR A 383 -64.84 -57.89 -9.43
CA THR A 383 -64.00 -59.05 -9.11
C THR A 383 -64.86 -60.14 -8.50
N VAL A 384 -64.65 -61.39 -8.92
CA VAL A 384 -65.21 -62.58 -8.26
C VAL A 384 -64.14 -63.22 -7.39
N ASN A 385 -64.46 -63.50 -6.13
CA ASN A 385 -63.59 -64.24 -5.23
C ASN A 385 -64.14 -65.65 -5.04
N ASP A 386 -63.43 -66.64 -5.58
CA ASP A 386 -63.84 -68.06 -5.52
C ASP A 386 -63.71 -68.67 -4.12
N THR A 387 -62.85 -68.12 -3.27
CA THR A 387 -62.64 -68.63 -1.90
C THR A 387 -63.85 -68.34 -1.02
N ASN A 388 -64.37 -67.11 -1.07
CA ASN A 388 -65.53 -66.71 -0.28
C ASN A 388 -66.86 -66.75 -1.07
N LYS A 389 -66.82 -67.06 -2.37
CA LYS A 389 -67.98 -67.16 -3.28
C LYS A 389 -68.77 -65.86 -3.42
N GLN A 390 -68.10 -64.72 -3.38
CA GLN A 390 -68.72 -63.39 -3.48
C GLN A 390 -68.18 -62.62 -4.67
N ALA A 391 -69.05 -61.82 -5.29
CA ALA A 391 -68.66 -60.80 -6.27
C ALA A 391 -68.55 -59.43 -5.59
N PHE A 392 -67.70 -58.56 -6.12
CA PHE A 392 -67.47 -57.21 -5.62
C PHE A 392 -67.50 -56.23 -6.79
N ASP A 393 -68.14 -55.08 -6.61
CA ASP A 393 -68.00 -53.97 -7.56
C ASP A 393 -66.53 -53.50 -7.65
N PRO A 394 -66.09 -52.89 -8.76
CA PRO A 394 -64.70 -52.45 -8.93
C PRO A 394 -64.20 -51.66 -7.72
N ASN A 395 -63.06 -52.07 -7.16
CA ASN A 395 -62.41 -51.43 -5.99
C ASN A 395 -63.24 -51.43 -4.69
N SER A 396 -64.34 -52.17 -4.64
CA SER A 396 -65.18 -52.31 -3.45
C SER A 396 -64.72 -53.48 -2.58
N THR A 397 -64.72 -53.28 -1.27
CA THR A 397 -64.61 -54.37 -0.29
C THR A 397 -65.96 -54.91 0.16
N THR A 398 -67.06 -54.34 -0.33
CA THR A 398 -68.43 -54.73 0.03
C THR A 398 -68.98 -55.71 -1.01
N PRO A 399 -69.47 -56.89 -0.59
CA PRO A 399 -70.05 -57.86 -1.51
C PRO A 399 -71.24 -57.28 -2.29
N LYS A 400 -71.27 -57.54 -3.59
CA LYS A 400 -72.37 -57.17 -4.47
C LYS A 400 -73.57 -58.06 -4.17
N ALA A 401 -74.69 -57.43 -3.80
CA ALA A 401 -75.89 -58.14 -3.38
C ALA A 401 -76.41 -59.08 -4.50
N GLY A 402 -76.70 -60.33 -4.15
CA GLY A 402 -77.30 -61.31 -5.07
C GLY A 402 -76.36 -61.82 -6.17
N LYS A 403 -75.06 -61.54 -6.10
CA LYS A 403 -74.05 -62.03 -7.05
C LYS A 403 -72.99 -62.87 -6.32
N ASP A 404 -72.69 -64.02 -6.90
CA ASP A 404 -71.75 -65.01 -6.36
C ASP A 404 -70.79 -65.49 -7.46
N ASN A 405 -69.99 -66.51 -7.17
CA ASN A 405 -69.08 -67.09 -8.15
C ASN A 405 -69.75 -68.04 -9.17
N LYS A 406 -71.08 -68.11 -9.20
CA LYS A 406 -71.85 -68.93 -10.15
C LYS A 406 -72.61 -68.10 -11.17
N SER A 407 -72.59 -66.78 -11.05
CA SER A 407 -73.28 -65.85 -11.94
C SER A 407 -72.32 -64.75 -12.39
N ALA A 408 -72.41 -64.34 -13.65
CA ALA A 408 -71.61 -63.23 -14.14
C ALA A 408 -71.93 -61.96 -13.31
N PRO A 409 -70.93 -61.25 -12.77
CA PRO A 409 -71.16 -60.13 -11.86
C PRO A 409 -71.78 -58.92 -12.58
N ILE A 410 -71.59 -58.84 -13.90
CA ILE A 410 -72.19 -57.88 -14.83
C ILE A 410 -72.73 -58.61 -16.07
N THR A 411 -73.66 -57.97 -16.78
CA THR A 411 -74.21 -58.43 -18.07
C THR A 411 -73.23 -58.18 -19.22
N ALA A 412 -73.41 -58.88 -20.34
CA ALA A 412 -72.62 -58.65 -21.55
C ALA A 412 -72.71 -57.20 -22.06
N LYS A 413 -73.89 -56.58 -21.90
CA LYS A 413 -74.11 -55.17 -22.21
C LYS A 413 -73.29 -54.24 -21.31
N GLU A 414 -73.30 -54.47 -20.00
CA GLU A 414 -72.51 -53.66 -19.05
C GLU A 414 -71.01 -53.83 -19.28
N ALA A 415 -70.55 -55.05 -19.61
CA ALA A 415 -69.16 -55.28 -19.98
C ALA A 415 -68.77 -54.54 -21.27
N ALA A 416 -69.63 -54.57 -22.29
CA ALA A 416 -69.43 -53.83 -23.54
C ALA A 416 -69.42 -52.31 -23.30
N ASP A 417 -70.32 -51.81 -22.45
CA ASP A 417 -70.38 -50.39 -22.09
C ASP A 417 -69.11 -49.94 -21.33
N ILE A 418 -68.51 -50.81 -20.49
CA ILE A 418 -67.21 -50.52 -19.85
C ILE A 418 -66.08 -50.47 -20.88
N VAL A 419 -66.00 -51.44 -21.80
CA VAL A 419 -64.95 -51.48 -22.84
C VAL A 419 -65.02 -50.24 -23.74
N ASN A 420 -66.24 -49.83 -24.13
CA ASN A 420 -66.45 -48.66 -24.98
C ASN A 420 -66.12 -47.33 -24.28
N ASN A 421 -66.14 -47.28 -22.95
CA ASN A 421 -65.91 -46.05 -22.18
C ASN A 421 -64.55 -46.00 -21.45
N ALA A 422 -63.87 -47.13 -21.23
CA ALA A 422 -62.68 -47.24 -20.36
C ALA A 422 -61.45 -47.88 -21.04
N GLY A 423 -61.39 -47.91 -22.37
CA GLY A 423 -60.36 -48.64 -23.14
C GLY A 423 -58.88 -48.23 -22.93
N ASN A 424 -58.59 -47.20 -22.15
CA ASN A 424 -57.23 -46.71 -21.88
C ASN A 424 -56.75 -46.98 -20.44
N ASN A 425 -57.52 -47.71 -19.62
CA ASN A 425 -57.15 -48.01 -18.23
C ASN A 425 -56.20 -49.23 -18.17
N ALA A 426 -55.33 -49.25 -17.14
CA ALA A 426 -54.56 -50.45 -16.83
C ALA A 426 -55.47 -51.53 -16.23
N ALA A 427 -55.37 -52.77 -16.72
CA ALA A 427 -56.14 -53.91 -16.21
C ALA A 427 -55.36 -54.68 -15.13
N THR A 428 -56.03 -55.03 -14.05
CA THR A 428 -55.53 -56.01 -13.07
C THR A 428 -55.59 -57.43 -13.65
N VAL A 429 -54.82 -58.38 -13.10
CA VAL A 429 -54.94 -59.80 -13.49
C VAL A 429 -56.38 -60.31 -13.30
N SER A 430 -57.06 -59.83 -12.26
CA SER A 430 -58.47 -60.16 -12.01
C SER A 430 -59.39 -59.64 -13.12
N ASP A 431 -59.14 -58.44 -13.65
CA ASP A 431 -59.93 -57.91 -14.78
C ASP A 431 -59.78 -58.81 -16.01
N VAL A 432 -58.56 -59.26 -16.33
CA VAL A 432 -58.32 -60.13 -17.49
C VAL A 432 -59.03 -61.49 -17.34
N LEU A 433 -59.01 -62.07 -16.15
CA LEU A 433 -59.66 -63.36 -15.88
C LEU A 433 -61.20 -63.26 -15.83
N ASN A 434 -61.74 -62.10 -15.43
CA ASN A 434 -63.18 -61.85 -15.33
C ASN A 434 -63.77 -61.16 -16.57
N ALA A 435 -62.95 -60.80 -17.55
CA ALA A 435 -63.42 -60.35 -18.85
C ALA A 435 -64.07 -61.53 -19.57
N GLY A 436 -65.39 -61.66 -19.45
CA GLY A 436 -66.13 -62.71 -20.13
C GLY A 436 -65.93 -62.67 -21.64
N TRP A 437 -65.83 -63.84 -22.27
CA TRP A 437 -65.77 -63.95 -23.73
C TRP A 437 -67.18 -63.70 -24.31
N ASN A 438 -67.37 -62.55 -24.96
CA ASN A 438 -68.58 -62.31 -25.75
C ASN A 438 -68.43 -62.97 -27.13
N LEU A 439 -68.66 -64.27 -27.21
CA LEU A 439 -68.68 -65.02 -28.47
C LEU A 439 -69.98 -64.70 -29.23
N GLN A 440 -69.91 -63.78 -30.20
CA GLN A 440 -71.02 -63.52 -31.11
C GLN A 440 -70.90 -64.42 -32.34
N ASN A 441 -71.95 -65.19 -32.66
CA ASN A 441 -72.05 -65.87 -33.94
C ASN A 441 -72.93 -65.04 -34.88
N ASN A 442 -72.35 -64.50 -35.95
CA ASN A 442 -73.08 -63.72 -36.98
C ASN A 442 -73.81 -62.45 -36.47
N GLY A 443 -73.29 -61.77 -35.45
CA GLY A 443 -73.81 -60.46 -35.03
C GLY A 443 -75.09 -60.50 -34.19
N GLU A 444 -75.56 -61.69 -33.81
CA GLU A 444 -76.57 -61.87 -32.77
C GLU A 444 -75.90 -62.50 -31.54
N ALA A 445 -76.11 -61.87 -30.37
CA ALA A 445 -75.49 -62.21 -29.10
C ALA A 445 -76.39 -63.12 -28.26
#